data_AF-A0A803P661-F1
#
_entry.id   AF-A0A803P661-F1
#
_cell.length_a   1.000
_cell.length_b   1.000
_cell.length_c   1.000
_cell.angle_alpha   90.00
_cell.angle_beta   90.00
_cell.angle_gamma   90.00
#
_symmetry.space_group_name_H-M   'P 1'
#
loop_
_entity.id
_entity.type
_entity.pdbx_description
1 polymer ?
#
loop_
_entity_poly.entity_id
_entity_poly.type
_entity_poly.pdbx_seq_one_letter_code
_entity_poly.pdbx_strand_id
1 'polypeptide(L)'
;MAFLRGARRSLGPILYNRVFTSSGSTSTTFATSRHKFSTWAFTKRGSLDESTQTKISIPACYSSGSVISLRRFSVGASSADQMSLIKQLRERTSAPIKDVKASLIECNWDIEAAQKDLRKRGKVLASKKSSRTATEGMLALAQNGNRAALIELNCETDFVARNEIFQHLALALAKQALISNSSSEQASGILPVRPDYLEELTINLEHQKISGETTVQNAITEVAAMMGENIKLRRAFVISASSQGVVSTYLHTSPQPGLGRIAGVVSLEVEDGNSQSEALQRVGSELAMHVVAAKPLFLTREHVTSDALENEREILKSQAESSGKSQMAIEKMVEGRLRKYYEDVVLMEQKFIMNDLNVKTVLDNLSQEVGSLVKIGSFFKMEVGEGIQRKALRTARRAPPHARGELRRTIRQEMENNKNCNDKQRIRFLMSEGLERLKGLNELLDMQGHP
;
A
#
# COMPACT_ATOMS: atom_id res chain seq x y z
N MET A 1 -27.65 35.92 28.67
CA MET A 1 -28.83 35.35 27.97
C MET A 1 -28.30 34.68 26.70
N ALA A 2 -28.08 33.35 26.66
CA ALA A 2 -29.05 32.29 26.30
C ALA A 2 -29.66 32.53 24.91
N PHE A 3 -29.78 31.62 23.94
CA PHE A 3 -29.29 30.27 23.63
C PHE A 3 -29.92 29.93 22.25
N LEU A 4 -29.37 28.95 21.53
CA LEU A 4 -30.01 28.02 20.56
C LEU A 4 -30.17 28.38 19.05
N ARG A 5 -29.38 27.61 18.28
CA ARG A 5 -29.76 26.61 17.24
C ARG A 5 -30.24 27.07 15.86
N GLY A 6 -29.56 26.51 14.86
CA GLY A 6 -29.87 26.60 13.45
C GLY A 6 -30.96 25.65 12.95
N ALA A 7 -31.25 25.78 11.66
CA ALA A 7 -32.01 24.81 10.88
C ALA A 7 -31.47 24.76 9.45
N ARG A 8 -31.16 23.54 9.02
CA ARG A 8 -30.80 23.15 7.66
C ARG A 8 -32.00 23.36 6.71
N ARG A 9 -31.75 23.75 5.46
CA ARG A 9 -32.68 23.51 4.34
C ARG A 9 -31.95 22.79 3.21
N SER A 10 -32.49 21.64 2.86
CA SER A 10 -32.23 20.88 1.62
C SER A 10 -33.39 21.13 0.66
N LEU A 11 -33.11 21.51 -0.59
CA LEU A 11 -34.04 21.36 -1.71
C LEU A 11 -33.25 20.89 -2.93
N GLY A 12 -33.75 19.83 -3.55
CA GLY A 12 -33.14 19.15 -4.69
C GLY A 12 -33.47 19.79 -6.04
N PRO A 13 -33.61 18.98 -7.11
CA PRO A 13 -32.85 19.13 -8.34
C PRO A 13 -33.61 19.86 -9.45
N ILE A 14 -32.89 20.42 -10.42
CA ILE A 14 -33.45 20.91 -11.68
C ILE A 14 -32.68 20.30 -12.85
N LEU A 15 -33.42 19.50 -13.62
CA LEU A 15 -33.11 18.99 -14.95
C LEU A 15 -33.16 20.14 -15.97
N TYR A 16 -32.29 20.10 -16.98
CA TYR A 16 -32.65 20.58 -18.32
C TYR A 16 -32.01 19.70 -19.41
N ASN A 17 -32.89 19.13 -20.23
CA ASN A 17 -32.61 18.47 -21.50
C ASN A 17 -32.23 19.50 -22.57
N ARG A 18 -31.38 19.12 -23.53
CA ARG A 18 -31.53 19.58 -24.92
C ARG A 18 -31.26 18.45 -25.91
N VAL A 19 -32.27 18.32 -26.77
CA VAL A 19 -32.53 17.37 -27.85
C VAL A 19 -31.63 17.64 -29.06
N PHE A 20 -31.21 16.58 -29.77
CA PHE A 20 -31.23 16.55 -31.23
C PHE A 20 -31.62 15.15 -31.73
N THR A 21 -32.49 15.15 -32.72
CA THR A 21 -33.27 14.04 -33.31
C THR A 21 -32.74 13.61 -34.67
N SER A 22 -32.84 12.31 -35.00
CA SER A 22 -33.29 11.77 -36.31
C SER A 22 -33.50 10.24 -36.15
N SER A 23 -34.76 9.76 -36.10
CA SER A 23 -35.58 9.14 -37.17
C SER A 23 -34.98 7.84 -37.77
N GLY A 24 -35.66 6.70 -37.90
CA GLY A 24 -37.09 6.37 -37.84
C GLY A 24 -37.35 4.92 -37.37
N SER A 25 -38.53 4.66 -36.80
CA SER A 25 -39.68 3.93 -37.39
C SER A 25 -39.35 2.46 -37.73
N THR A 26 -39.98 1.44 -37.14
CA THR A 26 -41.43 1.16 -37.17
C THR A 26 -41.89 0.20 -36.05
N SER A 27 -43.06 0.53 -35.47
CA SER A 27 -44.17 -0.28 -34.91
C SER A 27 -44.04 -1.83 -34.94
N THR A 28 -44.41 -2.59 -33.91
CA THR A 28 -45.82 -2.86 -33.52
C THR A 28 -45.96 -3.57 -32.14
N THR A 29 -46.78 -2.97 -31.27
CA THR A 29 -47.85 -3.51 -30.38
C THR A 29 -47.76 -4.85 -29.61
N PHE A 30 -47.99 -4.69 -28.28
CA PHE A 30 -48.80 -5.48 -27.31
C PHE A 30 -48.55 -6.99 -27.10
N ALA A 31 -48.20 -7.37 -25.87
CA ALA A 31 -49.17 -7.85 -24.86
C ALA A 31 -48.48 -8.64 -23.72
N THR A 32 -49.02 -8.45 -22.53
CA THR A 32 -48.72 -9.08 -21.24
C THR A 32 -48.97 -10.60 -21.22
N SER A 33 -48.15 -11.39 -20.51
CA SER A 33 -48.65 -12.43 -19.59
C SER A 33 -47.52 -13.05 -18.74
N ARG A 34 -47.93 -13.47 -17.54
CA ARG A 34 -47.16 -14.07 -16.46
C ARG A 34 -46.90 -15.57 -16.70
N HIS A 35 -45.89 -16.04 -15.94
CA HIS A 35 -45.81 -17.34 -15.27
C HIS A 35 -45.30 -18.61 -16.00
N LYS A 36 -44.25 -19.14 -15.35
CA LYS A 36 -44.03 -20.54 -14.91
C LYS A 36 -43.10 -21.43 -15.75
N PHE A 37 -42.14 -21.97 -15.00
CA PHE A 37 -41.28 -23.10 -15.25
C PHE A 37 -42.03 -24.33 -15.76
N SER A 38 -41.43 -25.05 -16.71
CA SER A 38 -41.30 -26.51 -16.64
C SER A 38 -40.26 -27.04 -17.62
N THR A 39 -39.43 -27.92 -17.09
CA THR A 39 -38.48 -28.85 -17.70
C THR A 39 -39.22 -29.88 -18.58
N TRP A 40 -38.75 -30.15 -19.81
CA TRP A 40 -38.19 -31.45 -20.23
C TRP A 40 -37.80 -31.45 -21.71
N ALA A 41 -36.81 -32.30 -22.00
CA ALA A 41 -36.22 -32.59 -23.30
C ALA A 41 -37.22 -33.26 -24.25
N PHE A 42 -37.06 -33.06 -25.56
CA PHE A 42 -37.09 -34.16 -26.53
C PHE A 42 -36.38 -33.77 -27.83
N THR A 43 -35.84 -34.80 -28.45
CA THR A 43 -35.00 -34.89 -29.64
C THR A 43 -35.67 -34.42 -30.94
N LYS A 44 -34.87 -33.93 -31.90
CA LYS A 44 -35.18 -34.11 -33.33
C LYS A 44 -33.92 -34.22 -34.18
N ARG A 45 -34.06 -35.05 -35.21
CA ARG A 45 -33.09 -35.70 -36.09
C ARG A 45 -33.22 -35.10 -37.50
N GLY A 46 -32.12 -35.11 -38.27
CA GLY A 46 -32.03 -34.96 -39.74
C GLY A 46 -31.72 -33.54 -40.24
N SER A 47 -30.93 -33.28 -41.28
CA SER A 47 -30.13 -34.03 -42.27
C SER A 47 -29.14 -33.01 -42.90
N LEU A 48 -27.83 -33.25 -42.95
CA LEU A 48 -27.03 -33.72 -44.11
C LEU A 48 -27.10 -32.87 -45.39
N ASP A 49 -25.96 -32.22 -45.71
CA ASP A 49 -25.26 -32.03 -47.00
C ASP A 49 -23.96 -31.25 -46.66
N GLU A 50 -22.77 -31.42 -47.22
CA GLU A 50 -22.24 -32.22 -48.31
C GLU A 50 -20.71 -32.37 -48.09
N SER A 51 -20.13 -33.45 -48.62
CA SER A 51 -18.81 -34.00 -48.32
C SER A 51 -17.68 -33.57 -49.27
N THR A 52 -16.43 -33.52 -48.78
CA THR A 52 -15.23 -33.85 -49.57
C THR A 52 -14.42 -34.92 -48.83
N GLN A 53 -14.42 -36.16 -49.36
CA GLN A 53 -13.58 -37.27 -48.90
C GLN A 53 -12.77 -37.84 -50.06
N THR A 54 -11.45 -37.90 -49.86
CA THR A 54 -10.47 -38.62 -50.66
C THR A 54 -10.52 -40.12 -50.36
N LYS A 55 -10.49 -40.93 -51.43
CA LYS A 55 -10.58 -42.39 -51.44
C LYS A 55 -9.28 -43.05 -50.99
N ILE A 56 -9.36 -44.02 -50.07
CA ILE A 56 -8.45 -45.18 -50.03
C ILE A 56 -9.29 -46.44 -49.74
N SER A 57 -9.13 -47.42 -50.62
CA SER A 57 -9.81 -48.72 -50.69
C SER A 57 -8.98 -49.84 -50.06
N ILE A 58 -9.61 -50.85 -49.43
CA ILE A 58 -9.16 -52.25 -49.20
C ILE A 58 -10.35 -53.05 -48.58
N PRO A 59 -10.46 -54.38 -48.78
CA PRO A 59 -11.71 -55.06 -49.12
C PRO A 59 -12.46 -55.72 -47.94
N ALA A 60 -13.70 -56.10 -48.23
CA ALA A 60 -14.63 -56.79 -47.34
C ALA A 60 -14.22 -58.24 -47.06
N CYS A 61 -14.31 -58.66 -45.79
CA CYS A 61 -14.57 -60.05 -45.43
C CYS A 61 -15.49 -60.11 -44.22
N TYR A 62 -16.50 -60.97 -44.31
CA TYR A 62 -17.58 -61.16 -43.34
C TYR A 62 -17.10 -61.89 -42.07
N SER A 63 -17.68 -61.48 -40.93
CA SER A 63 -18.38 -62.35 -39.97
C SER A 63 -18.03 -62.12 -38.50
N SER A 64 -19.09 -62.27 -37.69
CA SER A 64 -19.15 -62.39 -36.24
C SER A 64 -19.00 -61.09 -35.43
N GLY A 65 -20.10 -60.77 -34.73
CA GLY A 65 -20.21 -59.61 -33.87
C GLY A 65 -19.29 -59.70 -32.66
N SER A 66 -18.57 -58.60 -32.43
CA SER A 66 -18.17 -58.16 -31.11
C SER A 66 -18.41 -56.68 -31.04
N VAL A 67 -19.26 -56.27 -30.11
CA VAL A 67 -19.49 -54.86 -29.78
C VAL A 67 -18.22 -54.36 -29.09
N ILE A 68 -17.24 -53.93 -29.88
CA ILE A 68 -16.07 -53.24 -29.37
C ILE A 68 -16.55 -51.86 -28.95
N SER A 69 -16.78 -51.71 -27.65
CA SER A 69 -16.91 -50.40 -27.02
C SER A 69 -15.61 -49.64 -27.28
N LEU A 70 -15.63 -48.77 -28.30
CA LEU A 70 -14.61 -47.75 -28.52
C LEU A 70 -14.65 -46.80 -27.31
N ARG A 71 -13.93 -47.18 -26.25
CA ARG A 71 -13.50 -46.23 -25.24
C ARG A 71 -12.69 -45.17 -25.99
N ARG A 72 -13.25 -43.97 -26.12
CA ARG A 72 -12.42 -42.77 -26.27
C ARG A 72 -11.48 -42.78 -25.07
N PHE A 73 -10.22 -43.16 -25.30
CA PHE A 73 -9.15 -42.86 -24.38
C PHE A 73 -9.07 -41.34 -24.33
N SER A 74 -9.68 -40.72 -23.32
CA SER A 74 -9.14 -39.48 -22.81
C SER A 74 -7.71 -39.83 -22.42
N VAL A 75 -6.73 -39.27 -23.12
CA VAL A 75 -5.32 -39.33 -22.72
C VAL A 75 -5.24 -38.62 -21.37
N GLY A 76 -5.53 -39.34 -20.30
CA GLY A 76 -5.37 -38.86 -18.95
C GLY A 76 -3.89 -38.88 -18.66
N ALA A 77 -3.26 -37.71 -18.55
CA ALA A 77 -1.87 -37.60 -18.11
C ALA A 77 -1.66 -38.44 -16.84
N SER A 78 -0.57 -39.20 -16.77
CA SER A 78 -0.21 -40.00 -15.60
C SER A 78 -0.12 -39.09 -14.36
N SER A 79 -0.39 -39.62 -13.16
CA SER A 79 -0.33 -38.83 -11.92
C SER A 79 1.05 -38.19 -11.69
N ALA A 80 2.12 -38.81 -12.19
CA ALA A 80 3.47 -38.24 -12.17
C ALA A 80 3.62 -37.05 -13.15
N ASP A 81 3.07 -37.17 -14.35
CA ASP A 81 3.10 -36.11 -15.38
C ASP A 81 2.25 -34.90 -14.96
N GLN A 82 1.13 -35.13 -14.27
CA GLN A 82 0.32 -34.05 -13.72
C GLN A 82 1.09 -33.20 -12.71
N MET A 83 1.88 -33.83 -11.84
CA MET A 83 2.67 -33.12 -10.84
C MET A 83 3.85 -32.36 -11.45
N SER A 84 4.49 -32.91 -12.48
CA SER A 84 5.56 -32.22 -13.20
C SER A 84 5.03 -30.99 -13.95
N LEU A 85 3.87 -31.10 -14.61
CA LEU A 85 3.21 -29.99 -15.29
C LEU A 85 2.76 -28.88 -14.32
N ILE A 86 2.20 -29.25 -13.16
CA ILE A 86 1.85 -28.29 -12.12
C ILE A 86 3.10 -27.56 -11.62
N LYS A 87 4.20 -28.29 -11.38
CA LYS A 87 5.47 -27.71 -10.95
C LYS A 87 6.02 -26.74 -12.01
N GLN A 88 6.05 -27.15 -13.27
CA GLN A 88 6.54 -26.35 -14.39
C GLN A 88 5.73 -25.05 -14.58
N LEU A 89 4.39 -25.13 -14.60
CA LEU A 89 3.56 -23.93 -14.76
C LEU A 89 3.65 -23.01 -13.53
N ARG A 90 3.77 -23.58 -12.32
CA ARG A 90 3.99 -22.79 -11.10
C ARG A 90 5.34 -22.08 -11.09
N GLU A 91 6.41 -22.75 -11.54
CA GLU A 91 7.74 -22.13 -11.62
C GLU A 91 7.74 -20.93 -12.58
N ARG A 92 7.01 -21.04 -13.70
CA ARG A 92 6.84 -19.95 -14.67
C ARG A 92 5.99 -18.80 -14.15
N THR A 93 4.85 -19.09 -13.52
CA THR A 93 3.83 -18.07 -13.18
C THR A 93 3.86 -17.60 -11.73
N SER A 94 4.49 -18.36 -10.83
CA SER A 94 4.45 -18.17 -9.37
C SER A 94 3.04 -18.07 -8.76
N ALA A 95 2.01 -18.47 -9.50
CA ALA A 95 0.62 -18.42 -9.05
C ALA A 95 0.33 -19.49 -7.97
N PRO A 96 -0.74 -19.31 -7.15
CA PRO A 96 -1.13 -20.30 -6.15
C PRO A 96 -1.39 -21.69 -6.76
N ILE A 97 -0.88 -22.75 -6.12
CA ILE A 97 -0.96 -24.14 -6.62
C ILE A 97 -2.39 -24.54 -7.00
N LYS A 98 -3.38 -24.10 -6.20
CA LYS A 98 -4.80 -24.37 -6.43
C LYS A 98 -5.26 -23.84 -7.79
N ASP A 99 -4.87 -22.62 -8.12
CA ASP A 99 -5.30 -21.93 -9.33
C ASP A 99 -4.56 -22.49 -10.56
N VAL A 100 -3.27 -22.84 -10.39
CA VAL A 100 -2.46 -23.55 -11.41
C VAL A 100 -3.10 -24.88 -11.78
N LYS A 101 -3.46 -25.70 -10.78
CA LYS A 101 -4.11 -26.99 -11.01
C LYS A 101 -5.48 -26.84 -11.68
N ALA A 102 -6.29 -25.88 -11.23
CA ALA A 102 -7.61 -25.63 -11.82
C ALA A 102 -7.50 -25.21 -13.29
N SER A 103 -6.55 -24.35 -13.62
CA SER A 103 -6.33 -23.87 -14.99
C SER A 103 -5.80 -24.97 -15.90
N LEU A 104 -4.88 -25.81 -15.41
CA LEU A 104 -4.42 -27.00 -16.17
C LEU A 104 -5.56 -27.98 -16.46
N ILE A 105 -6.45 -28.23 -15.49
CA ILE A 105 -7.59 -29.13 -15.70
C ILE A 105 -8.53 -28.58 -16.77
N GLU A 106 -8.84 -27.29 -16.73
CA GLU A 106 -9.75 -26.64 -17.68
C GLU A 106 -9.15 -26.50 -19.09
N CYS A 107 -7.83 -26.38 -19.18
CA CYS A 107 -7.11 -26.31 -20.45
C CYS A 107 -6.63 -27.68 -20.94
N ASN A 108 -7.19 -28.79 -20.44
CA ASN A 108 -6.83 -30.15 -20.85
C ASN A 108 -5.31 -30.44 -20.74
N TRP A 109 -4.67 -29.91 -19.70
CA TRP A 109 -3.24 -30.03 -19.40
C TRP A 109 -2.30 -29.33 -20.40
N ASP A 110 -2.80 -28.40 -21.19
CA ASP A 110 -1.99 -27.51 -22.03
C ASP A 110 -1.43 -26.33 -21.21
N ILE A 111 -0.09 -26.22 -21.16
CA ILE A 111 0.64 -25.19 -20.41
C ILE A 111 0.37 -23.78 -20.94
N GLU A 112 0.38 -23.60 -22.26
CA GLU A 112 0.27 -22.26 -22.87
C GLU A 112 -1.16 -21.72 -22.75
N ALA A 113 -2.15 -22.59 -22.99
CA ALA A 113 -3.54 -22.27 -22.75
C ALA A 113 -3.81 -21.98 -21.26
N ALA A 114 -3.26 -22.79 -20.35
CA ALA A 114 -3.41 -22.59 -18.91
C ALA A 114 -2.76 -21.29 -18.42
N GLN A 115 -1.61 -20.87 -18.99
CA GLN A 115 -0.99 -19.59 -18.67
C GLN A 115 -1.89 -18.41 -19.08
N LYS A 116 -2.53 -18.48 -20.26
CA LYS A 116 -3.47 -17.45 -20.71
C LYS A 116 -4.73 -17.41 -19.83
N ASP A 117 -5.23 -18.57 -19.41
CA ASP A 117 -6.35 -18.67 -18.48
C ASP A 117 -6.01 -18.07 -17.10
N LEU A 118 -4.85 -18.41 -16.54
CA LEU A 118 -4.35 -17.84 -15.28
C LEU A 118 -4.28 -16.31 -15.32
N ARG A 119 -3.81 -15.72 -16.42
CA ARG A 119 -3.79 -14.26 -16.57
C ARG A 119 -5.20 -13.65 -16.51
N LYS A 120 -6.18 -14.26 -17.19
CA LYS A 120 -7.58 -13.79 -17.17
C LYS A 120 -8.19 -13.90 -15.77
N ARG A 121 -8.00 -15.05 -15.12
CA ARG A 121 -8.48 -15.32 -13.75
C ARG A 121 -7.82 -14.41 -12.72
N GLY A 122 -6.53 -14.16 -12.88
CA GLY A 122 -5.73 -13.28 -12.03
C GLY A 122 -6.34 -11.89 -11.93
N LYS A 123 -6.76 -11.29 -13.05
CA LYS A 123 -7.43 -9.98 -13.06
C LYS A 123 -8.71 -9.98 -12.23
N VAL A 124 -9.53 -11.02 -12.34
CA VAL A 124 -10.77 -11.15 -11.57
C VAL A 124 -10.48 -11.35 -10.08
N LEU A 125 -9.49 -12.18 -9.74
CA LEU A 125 -9.10 -12.45 -8.35
C LEU A 125 -8.50 -11.22 -7.68
N ALA A 126 -7.64 -10.48 -8.37
CA ALA A 126 -7.08 -9.22 -7.89
C ALA A 126 -8.18 -8.17 -7.68
N SER A 127 -9.11 -8.03 -8.64
CA SER A 127 -10.26 -7.13 -8.50
C SER A 127 -11.11 -7.45 -7.26
N LYS A 128 -11.37 -8.74 -6.98
CA LYS A 128 -12.08 -9.17 -5.75
C LYS A 128 -11.32 -8.88 -4.46
N LYS A 129 -9.99 -8.81 -4.51
CA LYS A 129 -9.13 -8.55 -3.35
C LYS A 129 -8.86 -7.06 -3.16
N SER A 130 -9.10 -6.22 -4.17
CA SER A 130 -8.84 -4.77 -4.15
C SER A 130 -9.52 -4.02 -2.99
N SER A 131 -10.65 -4.52 -2.49
CA SER A 131 -11.37 -3.93 -1.35
C SER A 131 -10.75 -4.23 0.01
N ARG A 132 -9.74 -5.11 0.09
CA ARG A 132 -9.07 -5.45 1.34
C ARG A 132 -8.11 -4.34 1.76
N THR A 133 -7.93 -4.18 3.06
CA THR A 133 -7.06 -3.12 3.59
C THR A 133 -5.59 -3.52 3.43
N ALA A 134 -4.84 -2.76 2.64
CA ALA A 134 -3.39 -2.91 2.47
C ALA A 134 -2.67 -1.85 3.31
N THR A 135 -2.18 -2.24 4.49
CA THR A 135 -1.45 -1.34 5.43
C THR A 135 0.06 -1.55 5.41
N GLU A 136 0.52 -2.71 4.97
CA GLU A 136 1.94 -3.02 4.85
C GLU A 136 2.42 -2.64 3.45
N GLY A 137 3.71 -2.83 3.15
CA GLY A 137 4.28 -2.44 1.85
C GLY A 137 5.73 -1.97 1.92
N MET A 138 6.13 -1.25 0.87
CA MET A 138 7.46 -0.70 0.70
C MET A 138 7.39 0.70 0.08
N LEU A 139 8.32 1.56 0.48
CA LEU A 139 8.64 2.79 -0.23
C LEU A 139 9.75 2.51 -1.23
N ALA A 140 9.60 2.99 -2.46
CA ALA A 140 10.63 2.92 -3.48
C ALA A 140 11.05 4.32 -3.93
N LEU A 141 12.36 4.50 -4.07
CA LEU A 141 13.00 5.76 -4.39
C LEU A 141 13.79 5.61 -5.70
N ALA A 142 13.61 6.56 -6.60
CA ALA A 142 14.48 6.77 -7.75
C ALA A 142 14.97 8.22 -7.73
N GLN A 143 16.26 8.44 -7.97
CA GLN A 143 16.87 9.77 -7.91
C GLN A 143 17.71 10.03 -9.15
N ASN A 144 17.71 11.28 -9.63
CA ASN A 144 18.63 11.80 -10.63
C ASN A 144 19.08 13.19 -10.21
N GLY A 145 20.34 13.34 -9.77
CA GLY A 145 20.94 14.62 -9.40
C GLY A 145 20.07 15.47 -8.46
N ASN A 146 19.38 16.46 -9.03
CA ASN A 146 18.52 17.43 -8.36
C ASN A 146 17.04 17.02 -8.25
N ARG A 147 16.65 15.80 -8.64
CA ARG A 147 15.26 15.31 -8.53
C ARG A 147 15.21 13.93 -7.90
N ALA A 148 14.18 13.69 -7.09
CA ALA A 148 13.89 12.35 -6.58
C ALA A 148 12.40 12.06 -6.62
N ALA A 149 12.05 10.84 -7.02
CA ALA A 149 10.71 10.30 -7.00
C ALA A 149 10.61 9.24 -5.92
N LEU A 150 9.62 9.38 -5.04
CA LEU A 150 9.34 8.44 -3.97
C LEU A 150 7.90 7.96 -4.10
N ILE A 151 7.71 6.64 -4.10
CA ILE A 151 6.39 6.02 -4.19
C ILE A 151 6.12 5.13 -2.97
N GLU A 152 4.85 4.97 -2.61
CA GLU A 152 4.38 3.99 -1.64
C GLU A 152 3.56 2.92 -2.35
N LEU A 153 4.07 1.68 -2.38
CA LEU A 153 3.35 0.50 -2.84
C LEU A 153 2.94 -0.32 -1.62
N ASN A 154 1.63 -0.47 -1.39
CA ASN A 154 1.09 -1.20 -0.25
C ASN A 154 0.68 -2.62 -0.61
N CYS A 155 0.75 -3.52 0.38
CA CYS A 155 0.23 -4.87 0.38
C CYS A 155 -0.46 -5.21 1.71
N GLU A 156 -1.07 -6.40 1.81
CA GLU A 156 -1.75 -6.83 3.04
C GLU A 156 -0.75 -7.25 4.13
N THR A 157 0.30 -8.00 3.75
CA THR A 157 1.28 -8.54 4.70
C THR A 157 2.71 -8.11 4.41
N ASP A 158 3.58 -8.15 5.43
CA ASP A 158 5.00 -7.85 5.29
C ASP A 158 5.77 -8.95 4.52
N PHE A 159 5.26 -10.18 4.48
CA PHE A 159 5.81 -11.27 3.67
C PHE A 159 5.80 -10.93 2.17
N VAL A 160 4.71 -10.34 1.68
CA VAL A 160 4.63 -9.90 0.27
C VAL A 160 5.56 -8.72 0.02
N ALA A 161 5.68 -7.77 0.95
CA ALA A 161 6.61 -6.64 0.81
C ALA A 161 8.09 -7.08 0.68
N ARG A 162 8.45 -8.22 1.28
CA ARG A 162 9.82 -8.79 1.20
C ARG A 162 10.07 -9.59 -0.08
N ASN A 163 9.06 -9.83 -0.90
CA ASN A 163 9.21 -10.60 -2.14
C ASN A 163 9.98 -9.80 -3.21
N GLU A 164 10.91 -10.46 -3.90
CA GLU A 164 11.75 -9.84 -4.94
C GLU A 164 10.93 -9.24 -6.10
N ILE A 165 9.86 -9.91 -6.52
CA ILE A 165 8.98 -9.46 -7.61
C ILE A 165 8.25 -8.18 -7.21
N PHE A 166 7.76 -8.13 -5.95
CA PHE A 166 7.11 -6.94 -5.39
C PHE A 166 8.07 -5.76 -5.32
N GLN A 167 9.29 -6.00 -4.84
CA GLN A 167 10.34 -5.00 -4.73
C GLN A 167 10.80 -4.48 -6.10
N HIS A 168 10.95 -5.36 -7.08
CA HIS A 168 11.27 -4.99 -8.45
C HIS A 168 10.19 -4.11 -9.08
N LEU A 169 8.91 -4.48 -8.90
CA LEU A 169 7.78 -3.65 -9.34
C LEU A 169 7.84 -2.25 -8.70
N ALA A 170 8.05 -2.16 -7.39
CA ALA A 170 8.13 -0.88 -6.69
C ALA A 170 9.28 0.01 -7.23
N LEU A 171 10.47 -0.56 -7.43
CA LEU A 171 11.61 0.18 -8.00
C LEU A 171 11.33 0.66 -9.43
N ALA A 172 10.73 -0.19 -10.28
CA ALA A 172 10.40 0.16 -11.65
C ALA A 172 9.37 1.30 -11.70
N LEU A 173 8.36 1.26 -10.81
CA LEU A 173 7.37 2.34 -10.67
C LEU A 173 8.02 3.66 -10.21
N ALA A 174 8.99 3.61 -9.30
CA ALA A 174 9.71 4.81 -8.86
C ALA A 174 10.50 5.45 -10.02
N LYS A 175 11.19 4.63 -10.82
CA LYS A 175 11.89 5.08 -12.03
C LYS A 175 10.92 5.70 -13.04
N GLN A 176 9.78 5.06 -13.27
CA GLN A 176 8.76 5.59 -14.19
C GLN A 176 8.19 6.93 -13.70
N ALA A 177 7.93 7.06 -12.39
CA ALA A 177 7.47 8.30 -11.79
C ALA A 177 8.50 9.44 -11.94
N LEU A 178 9.80 9.13 -11.84
CA LEU A 178 10.87 10.10 -12.07
C LEU A 178 10.91 10.58 -13.53
N ILE A 179 10.80 9.66 -14.50
CA ILE A 179 10.86 9.98 -15.93
C ILE A 179 9.63 10.78 -16.38
N SER A 180 8.43 10.40 -15.90
CA SER A 180 7.17 11.00 -16.38
C SER A 180 6.96 12.43 -15.91
N ASN A 181 7.62 12.83 -14.82
CA ASN A 181 7.62 14.19 -14.30
C ASN A 181 8.86 14.98 -14.74
N SER A 182 9.56 14.51 -15.79
CA SER A 182 10.68 15.23 -16.37
C SER A 182 10.27 16.58 -16.97
N SER A 183 9.03 16.76 -17.40
CA SER A 183 8.56 17.96 -18.11
C SER A 183 8.23 19.16 -17.21
N SER A 184 8.09 18.98 -15.89
CA SER A 184 7.75 20.06 -14.94
C SER A 184 9.00 20.79 -14.43
N GLU A 185 9.92 21.14 -15.33
CA GLU A 185 11.32 21.51 -15.02
C GLU A 185 11.53 22.80 -14.22
N GLN A 186 10.47 23.54 -13.89
CA GLN A 186 10.61 24.92 -13.42
C GLN A 186 10.06 25.18 -12.01
N ALA A 187 9.48 24.19 -11.35
CA ALA A 187 8.97 24.35 -9.97
C ALA A 187 9.84 23.56 -8.99
N SER A 188 10.65 24.26 -8.20
CA SER A 188 11.30 23.70 -7.02
C SER A 188 10.24 23.37 -5.96
N GLY A 189 10.41 22.25 -5.28
CA GLY A 189 9.52 21.80 -4.20
C GLY A 189 8.97 20.40 -4.41
N ILE A 190 7.93 20.08 -3.64
CA ILE A 190 7.31 18.74 -3.57
C ILE A 190 6.03 18.73 -4.41
N LEU A 191 5.98 17.83 -5.37
CA LEU A 191 4.85 17.63 -6.26
C LEU A 191 4.18 16.28 -5.96
N PRO A 192 2.92 16.26 -5.49
CA PRO A 192 2.17 15.02 -5.39
C PRO A 192 1.83 14.53 -6.79
N VAL A 193 2.25 13.31 -7.11
CA VAL A 193 1.88 12.64 -8.36
C VAL A 193 0.62 11.85 -8.12
N ARG A 194 -0.43 12.14 -8.89
CA ARG A 194 -1.69 11.40 -8.78
C ARG A 194 -1.46 9.96 -9.26
N PRO A 195 -1.78 8.94 -8.44
CA PRO A 195 -1.60 7.54 -8.83
C PRO A 195 -2.34 7.19 -10.13
N ASP A 196 -3.52 7.78 -10.35
CA ASP A 196 -4.34 7.60 -11.56
C ASP A 196 -3.54 7.82 -12.85
N TYR A 197 -2.69 8.85 -12.91
CA TYR A 197 -1.86 9.13 -14.08
C TYR A 197 -0.74 8.11 -14.27
N LEU A 198 -0.17 7.60 -13.17
CA LEU A 198 0.87 6.59 -13.24
C LEU A 198 0.33 5.23 -13.69
N GLU A 199 -0.89 4.90 -13.27
CA GLU A 199 -1.56 3.63 -13.57
C GLU A 199 -1.77 3.37 -15.08
N GLU A 200 -1.94 4.44 -15.85
CA GLU A 200 -2.15 4.40 -17.31
C GLU A 200 -0.84 4.32 -18.12
N LEU A 201 0.29 4.66 -17.52
CA LEU A 201 1.58 4.66 -18.21
C LEU A 201 2.04 3.25 -18.56
N THR A 202 2.69 3.10 -19.70
CA THR A 202 3.38 1.87 -20.07
C THR A 202 4.66 1.74 -19.24
N ILE A 203 4.89 0.54 -18.69
CA ILE A 203 6.09 0.21 -17.93
C ILE A 203 6.79 -0.96 -18.60
N ASN A 204 8.11 -0.86 -18.75
CA ASN A 204 8.92 -1.98 -19.21
C ASN A 204 9.49 -2.70 -17.97
N LEU A 205 8.98 -3.89 -17.69
CA LEU A 205 9.45 -4.72 -16.58
C LEU A 205 10.36 -5.82 -17.15
N GLU A 206 11.67 -5.62 -17.01
CA GLU A 206 12.69 -6.61 -17.39
C GLU A 206 12.80 -7.68 -16.30
N HIS A 207 11.75 -8.51 -16.14
CA HIS A 207 11.76 -9.59 -15.17
C HIS A 207 11.27 -10.91 -15.79
N GLN A 208 12.00 -12.02 -15.56
CA GLN A 208 11.76 -13.34 -16.18
C GLN A 208 10.31 -13.85 -16.00
N LYS A 209 9.63 -13.43 -14.92
CA LYS A 209 8.30 -13.92 -14.51
C LYS A 209 7.16 -12.93 -14.77
N ILE A 210 7.47 -11.69 -15.09
CA ILE A 210 6.46 -10.67 -15.41
C ILE A 210 6.55 -10.47 -16.93
N SER A 211 5.53 -10.83 -17.68
CA SER A 211 5.58 -10.78 -19.14
C SER A 211 4.29 -10.19 -19.70
N GLY A 212 4.43 -9.08 -20.43
CA GLY A 212 3.43 -8.46 -21.29
C GLY A 212 3.68 -6.97 -21.56
N GLU A 213 3.13 -6.45 -22.66
CA GLU A 213 2.86 -5.02 -22.81
C GLU A 213 1.81 -4.63 -21.77
N THR A 214 2.23 -4.01 -20.68
CA THR A 214 1.33 -3.75 -19.57
C THR A 214 1.51 -2.34 -19.07
N THR A 215 0.39 -1.63 -19.04
CA THR A 215 0.26 -0.43 -18.24
C THR A 215 0.61 -0.76 -16.78
N VAL A 216 1.04 0.24 -16.01
CA VAL A 216 1.32 0.09 -14.57
C VAL A 216 0.21 -0.65 -13.84
N GLN A 217 -1.05 -0.34 -14.14
CA GLN A 217 -2.19 -1.00 -13.52
C GLN A 217 -2.25 -2.50 -13.81
N ASN A 218 -1.94 -2.90 -15.05
CA ASN A 218 -1.90 -4.31 -15.42
C ASN A 218 -0.76 -5.03 -14.71
N ALA A 219 0.41 -4.40 -14.58
CA ALA A 219 1.54 -4.96 -13.84
C ALA A 219 1.23 -5.15 -12.36
N ILE A 220 0.64 -4.14 -11.70
CA ILE A 220 0.20 -4.25 -10.30
C ILE A 220 -0.82 -5.38 -10.14
N THR A 221 -1.78 -5.48 -11.07
CA THR A 221 -2.81 -6.53 -11.06
C THR A 221 -2.21 -7.93 -11.26
N GLU A 222 -1.21 -8.07 -12.11
CA GLU A 222 -0.50 -9.34 -12.34
C GLU A 222 0.26 -9.77 -11.08
N VAL A 223 1.04 -8.88 -10.47
CA VAL A 223 1.75 -9.19 -9.22
C VAL A 223 0.77 -9.49 -8.09
N ALA A 224 -0.35 -8.77 -7.99
CA ALA A 224 -1.40 -9.05 -7.01
C ALA A 224 -2.03 -10.44 -7.21
N ALA A 225 -2.22 -10.86 -8.46
CA ALA A 225 -2.70 -12.20 -8.78
C ALA A 225 -1.68 -13.29 -8.40
N MET A 226 -0.39 -13.07 -8.69
CA MET A 226 0.69 -13.99 -8.34
C MET A 226 0.83 -14.16 -6.83
N MET A 227 0.86 -13.04 -6.09
CA MET A 227 1.04 -13.04 -4.63
C MET A 227 -0.23 -13.42 -3.87
N GLY A 228 -1.39 -13.23 -4.50
CA GLY A 228 -2.66 -13.58 -3.90
C GLY A 228 -3.14 -12.61 -2.81
N GLU A 229 -2.57 -11.41 -2.74
CA GLU A 229 -2.95 -10.33 -1.82
C GLU A 229 -3.37 -9.07 -2.59
N ASN A 230 -4.06 -8.16 -1.91
CA ASN A 230 -4.27 -6.82 -2.45
C ASN A 230 -2.93 -6.08 -2.53
N ILE A 231 -2.64 -5.51 -3.70
CA ILE A 231 -1.51 -4.60 -3.91
C ILE A 231 -2.06 -3.30 -4.48
N LYS A 232 -1.63 -2.18 -3.91
CA LYS A 232 -2.13 -0.85 -4.30
C LYS A 232 -0.99 0.16 -4.35
N LEU A 233 -0.90 0.88 -5.46
CA LEU A 233 -0.12 2.12 -5.54
C LEU A 233 -0.89 3.21 -4.79
N ARG A 234 -0.36 3.68 -3.67
CA ARG A 234 -1.13 4.55 -2.76
C ARG A 234 -0.88 6.03 -3.02
N ARG A 235 0.39 6.42 -3.04
CA ARG A 235 0.82 7.81 -3.23
C ARG A 235 2.21 7.83 -3.82
N ALA A 236 2.50 8.89 -4.55
CA ALA A 236 3.78 9.16 -5.16
C ALA A 236 4.08 10.65 -5.03
N PHE A 237 5.34 10.97 -4.77
CA PHE A 237 5.82 12.34 -4.67
C PHE A 237 7.08 12.47 -5.51
N VAL A 238 7.20 13.58 -6.21
CA VAL A 238 8.45 13.98 -6.86
C VAL A 238 8.90 15.26 -6.20
N ILE A 239 10.14 15.29 -5.73
CA ILE A 239 10.78 16.50 -5.25
C ILE A 239 11.83 16.92 -6.27
N SER A 240 11.85 18.22 -6.55
CA SER A 240 12.87 18.84 -7.40
C SER A 240 13.51 19.96 -6.62
N ALA A 241 14.84 20.01 -6.64
CA ALA A 241 15.60 21.18 -6.23
C ALA A 241 15.80 22.11 -7.43
N SER A 242 16.08 23.39 -7.14
CA SER A 242 16.49 24.39 -8.13
C SER A 242 17.68 23.88 -8.95
N SER A 243 17.97 24.52 -10.10
CA SER A 243 19.08 24.11 -10.98
C SER A 243 20.43 24.02 -10.28
N GLN A 244 20.62 24.80 -9.21
CA GLN A 244 21.84 24.81 -8.40
C GLN A 244 21.72 24.03 -7.07
N GLY A 245 20.58 23.39 -6.81
CA GLY A 245 20.32 22.64 -5.59
C GLY A 245 20.58 21.15 -5.71
N VAL A 246 20.62 20.49 -4.55
CA VAL A 246 20.81 19.04 -4.40
C VAL A 246 19.61 18.46 -3.66
N VAL A 247 19.15 17.30 -4.10
CA VAL A 247 18.19 16.50 -3.32
C VAL A 247 18.97 15.42 -2.57
N SER A 248 18.75 15.32 -1.27
CA SER A 248 19.33 14.28 -0.43
C SER A 248 18.23 13.43 0.20
N THR A 249 18.47 12.13 0.25
CA THR A 249 17.46 11.14 0.63
C THR A 249 18.04 10.16 1.63
N TYR A 250 17.23 9.72 2.57
CA TYR A 250 17.56 8.65 3.50
C TYR A 250 16.42 7.63 3.57
N LEU A 251 16.75 6.35 3.38
CA LEU A 251 15.81 5.24 3.47
C LEU A 251 16.13 4.41 4.71
N HIS A 252 15.16 4.28 5.62
CA HIS A 252 15.27 3.45 6.81
C HIS A 252 14.64 2.08 6.62
N THR A 253 15.22 1.06 7.26
CA THR A 253 14.84 -0.35 7.09
C THR A 253 14.91 -0.75 5.61
N SER A 254 16.06 -0.50 4.98
CA SER A 254 16.29 -0.74 3.56
C SER A 254 16.75 -2.19 3.32
N PRO A 255 15.92 -3.05 2.68
CA PRO A 255 16.36 -4.41 2.34
C PRO A 255 17.36 -4.41 1.18
N GLN A 256 17.28 -3.41 0.30
CA GLN A 256 18.18 -3.20 -0.83
C GLN A 256 18.15 -1.72 -1.26
N PRO A 257 19.18 -1.23 -1.98
CA PRO A 257 19.25 0.16 -2.41
C PRO A 257 17.98 0.63 -3.14
N GLY A 258 17.51 1.82 -2.80
CA GLY A 258 16.28 2.40 -3.38
C GLY A 258 14.97 1.90 -2.76
N LEU A 259 15.00 1.01 -1.77
CA LEU A 259 13.81 0.58 -1.03
C LEU A 259 13.93 0.85 0.47
N GLY A 260 12.80 1.09 1.14
CA GLY A 260 12.75 1.26 2.59
C GLY A 260 11.32 1.29 3.12
N ARG A 261 11.14 1.28 4.45
CA ARG A 261 9.81 1.45 5.08
C ARG A 261 9.53 2.87 5.54
N ILE A 262 10.59 3.64 5.73
CA ILE A 262 10.51 5.07 6.06
C ILE A 262 11.51 5.78 5.16
N ALA A 263 11.12 6.93 4.63
CA ALA A 263 11.97 7.76 3.80
C ALA A 263 11.96 9.19 4.34
N GLY A 264 13.12 9.81 4.39
CA GLY A 264 13.28 11.24 4.58
C GLY A 264 13.92 11.81 3.33
N VAL A 265 13.42 12.94 2.88
CA VAL A 265 13.95 13.62 1.70
C VAL A 265 14.05 15.11 1.99
N VAL A 266 15.17 15.71 1.62
CA VAL A 266 15.49 17.12 1.83
C VAL A 266 16.05 17.68 0.53
N SER A 267 15.57 18.83 0.09
CA SER A 267 16.21 19.64 -0.95
C SER A 267 17.02 20.75 -0.30
N LEU A 268 18.28 20.86 -0.71
CA LEU A 268 19.18 21.95 -0.38
C LEU A 268 19.35 22.83 -1.61
N GLU A 269 19.26 24.14 -1.42
CA GLU A 269 19.43 25.16 -2.44
C GLU A 269 20.68 25.98 -2.13
N VAL A 270 21.44 26.30 -3.17
CA VAL A 270 22.67 27.08 -3.09
C VAL A 270 22.49 28.32 -3.95
N GLU A 271 22.82 29.50 -3.43
CA GLU A 271 22.62 30.77 -4.17
C GLU A 271 23.63 30.98 -5.31
N ASP A 272 24.91 30.64 -5.12
CA ASP A 272 25.97 30.89 -6.10
C ASP A 272 26.88 29.64 -6.29
N GLY A 273 26.40 28.65 -7.04
CA GLY A 273 27.21 27.71 -7.83
C GLY A 273 28.41 26.97 -7.20
N ASN A 274 28.14 25.82 -6.57
CA ASN A 274 28.75 24.52 -6.93
C ASN A 274 27.90 23.38 -6.36
N SER A 275 26.88 22.93 -7.10
CA SER A 275 25.90 21.91 -6.66
C SER A 275 26.50 20.53 -6.41
N GLN A 276 27.79 20.34 -6.69
CA GLN A 276 28.50 19.06 -6.53
C GLN A 276 29.55 19.09 -5.42
N SER A 277 29.32 19.87 -4.37
CA SER A 277 30.13 19.76 -3.16
C SER A 277 29.82 18.44 -2.42
N GLU A 278 30.87 17.66 -2.10
CA GLU A 278 30.77 16.47 -1.26
C GLU A 278 30.17 16.80 0.12
N ALA A 279 30.46 17.99 0.63
CA ALA A 279 29.91 18.50 1.89
C ALA A 279 28.37 18.62 1.85
N LEU A 280 27.81 19.11 0.72
CA LEU A 280 26.37 19.22 0.53
C LEU A 280 25.70 17.84 0.57
N GLN A 281 26.30 16.85 -0.10
CA GLN A 281 25.76 15.49 -0.13
C GLN A 281 25.84 14.82 1.24
N ARG A 282 26.96 14.98 1.96
CA ARG A 282 27.16 14.47 3.31
C ARG A 282 26.13 15.04 4.28
N VAL A 283 26.11 16.37 4.44
CA VAL A 283 25.20 17.03 5.39
C VAL A 283 23.74 16.86 4.97
N GLY A 284 23.43 16.92 3.67
CA GLY A 284 22.08 16.66 3.18
C GLY A 284 21.57 15.26 3.49
N SER A 285 22.43 14.23 3.41
CA SER A 285 22.08 12.86 3.78
C SER A 285 21.84 12.71 5.27
N GLU A 286 22.67 13.36 6.10
CA GLU A 286 22.49 13.39 7.56
C GLU A 286 21.21 14.16 7.97
N LEU A 287 20.88 15.25 7.27
CA LEU A 287 19.62 15.99 7.44
C LEU A 287 18.42 15.14 7.06
N ALA A 288 18.48 14.39 5.95
CA ALA A 288 17.43 13.47 5.56
C ALA A 288 17.20 12.38 6.62
N MET A 289 18.27 11.86 7.22
CA MET A 289 18.18 10.94 8.36
C MET A 289 17.56 11.61 9.60
N HIS A 290 17.95 12.85 9.89
CA HIS A 290 17.38 13.62 10.98
C HIS A 290 15.87 13.82 10.81
N VAL A 291 15.40 14.15 9.61
CA VAL A 291 13.97 14.27 9.28
C VAL A 291 13.20 12.96 9.57
N VAL A 292 13.79 11.80 9.26
CA VAL A 292 13.18 10.50 9.58
C VAL A 292 13.01 10.29 11.08
N ALA A 293 14.04 10.62 11.85
CA ALA A 293 14.09 10.36 13.28
C ALA A 293 13.33 11.40 14.13
N ALA A 294 13.55 12.70 13.87
CA ALA A 294 12.98 13.81 14.63
C ALA A 294 11.55 14.18 14.20
N LYS A 295 11.12 13.78 12.99
CA LYS A 295 9.76 14.01 12.46
C LYS A 295 9.30 15.48 12.54
N PRO A 296 10.10 16.46 12.08
CA PRO A 296 9.66 17.86 12.03
C PRO A 296 8.41 18.02 11.16
N LEU A 297 7.55 18.94 11.56
CA LEU A 297 6.33 19.30 10.83
C LEU A 297 6.49 20.57 10.00
N PHE A 298 7.37 21.48 10.44
CA PHE A 298 7.58 22.79 9.83
C PHE A 298 9.06 23.06 9.60
N LEU A 299 9.40 23.87 8.59
CA LEU A 299 10.78 24.26 8.33
C LEU A 299 11.26 25.34 9.31
N THR A 300 10.49 26.42 9.39
CA THR A 300 10.76 27.59 10.24
C THR A 300 9.55 27.91 11.12
N ARG A 301 9.73 28.75 12.13
CA ARG A 301 8.64 29.17 13.04
C ARG A 301 7.51 29.89 12.31
N GLU A 302 7.83 30.58 11.22
CA GLU A 302 6.86 31.34 10.40
C GLU A 302 5.86 30.43 9.68
N HIS A 303 6.25 29.17 9.41
CA HIS A 303 5.36 28.19 8.79
C HIS A 303 4.39 27.54 9.79
N VAL A 304 4.54 27.79 11.09
CA VAL A 304 3.63 27.26 12.10
C VAL A 304 2.34 28.08 12.09
N THR A 305 1.23 27.45 11.74
CA THR A 305 -0.08 28.11 11.68
C THR A 305 -0.50 28.66 13.05
N SER A 306 -1.13 29.84 13.06
CA SER A 306 -1.67 30.46 14.29
C SER A 306 -2.63 29.55 15.03
N ASP A 307 -3.45 28.80 14.29
CA ASP A 307 -4.46 27.91 14.85
C ASP A 307 -3.80 26.75 15.60
N ALA A 308 -2.75 26.14 15.04
CA ALA A 308 -2.01 25.09 15.73
C ALA A 308 -1.35 25.61 17.02
N LEU A 309 -0.77 26.81 16.97
CA LEU A 309 -0.14 27.43 18.14
C LEU A 309 -1.14 27.78 19.24
N GLU A 310 -2.29 28.35 18.89
CA GLU A 310 -3.28 28.75 19.87
C GLU A 310 -3.96 27.53 20.51
N ASN A 311 -4.25 26.50 19.71
CA ASN A 311 -4.73 25.22 20.23
C ASN A 311 -3.72 24.59 21.20
N GLU A 312 -2.42 24.55 20.84
CA GLU A 312 -1.39 24.00 21.73
C GLU A 312 -1.25 24.86 22.99
N ARG A 313 -1.28 26.19 22.87
CA ARG A 313 -1.26 27.11 24.01
C ARG A 313 -2.44 26.86 24.96
N GLU A 314 -3.65 26.65 24.44
CA GLU A 314 -4.84 26.36 25.24
C GLU A 314 -4.71 25.03 25.99
N ILE A 315 -4.21 23.99 25.31
CA ILE A 315 -3.92 22.69 25.92
C ILE A 315 -2.90 22.85 27.06
N LEU A 316 -1.81 23.59 26.83
CA LEU A 316 -0.77 23.80 27.84
C LEU A 316 -1.25 24.65 29.02
N LYS A 317 -2.10 25.66 28.75
CA LYS A 317 -2.70 26.52 29.77
C LYS A 317 -3.65 25.73 30.67
N SER A 318 -4.56 24.96 30.09
CA SER A 318 -5.49 24.11 30.85
C SER A 318 -4.75 23.08 31.72
N GLN A 319 -3.66 22.49 31.21
CA GLN A 319 -2.79 21.62 32.01
C GLN A 319 -2.13 22.37 33.17
N ALA A 320 -1.67 23.60 32.95
CA ALA A 320 -0.97 24.39 33.96
C ALA A 320 -1.93 24.94 35.04
N GLU A 321 -3.16 25.29 34.69
CA GLU A 321 -4.20 25.72 35.64
C GLU A 321 -4.53 24.64 36.67
N SER A 322 -4.49 23.36 36.27
CA SER A 322 -4.69 22.24 37.19
C SER A 322 -3.60 22.12 38.27
N SER A 323 -2.47 22.82 38.12
CA SER A 323 -1.34 22.77 39.06
C SER A 323 -1.43 23.75 40.24
N GLY A 324 -2.48 24.58 40.32
CA GLY A 324 -2.73 25.48 41.46
C GLY A 324 -1.72 26.62 41.63
N LYS A 325 -0.94 26.94 40.60
CA LYS A 325 0.08 28.01 40.61
C LYS A 325 -0.54 29.38 40.30
N SER A 326 0.19 30.46 40.59
CA SER A 326 -0.24 31.82 40.25
C SER A 326 -0.29 32.03 38.73
N GLN A 327 -1.14 32.96 38.27
CA GLN A 327 -1.35 33.24 36.84
C GLN A 327 -0.04 33.58 36.11
N MET A 328 0.80 34.43 36.71
CA MET A 328 2.11 34.77 36.14
C MET A 328 3.06 33.57 36.04
N ALA A 329 2.98 32.62 36.98
CA ALA A 329 3.79 31.40 36.92
C ALA A 329 3.26 30.45 35.84
N ILE A 330 1.94 30.37 35.66
CA ILE A 330 1.29 29.60 34.59
C ILE A 330 1.71 30.13 33.22
N GLU A 331 1.67 31.44 32.99
CA GLU A 331 2.06 32.05 31.71
C GLU A 331 3.52 31.75 31.36
N LYS A 332 4.45 31.92 32.32
CA LYS A 332 5.87 31.57 32.13
C LYS A 332 6.07 30.07 31.84
N MET A 333 5.28 29.21 32.47
CA MET A 333 5.33 27.76 32.20
C MET A 333 4.85 27.44 30.79
N VAL A 334 3.74 28.04 30.35
CA VAL A 334 3.20 27.86 29.00
C VAL A 334 4.20 28.36 27.97
N GLU A 335 4.80 29.53 28.17
CA GLU A 335 5.83 30.07 27.27
C GLU A 335 7.06 29.14 27.16
N GLY A 336 7.54 28.61 28.28
CA GLY A 336 8.64 27.64 28.29
C GLY A 336 8.30 26.34 27.56
N ARG A 337 7.06 25.84 27.71
CA ARG A 337 6.59 24.64 26.98
C ARG A 337 6.36 24.91 25.50
N LEU A 338 5.88 26.10 25.13
CA LEU A 338 5.78 26.51 23.73
C LEU A 338 7.15 26.61 23.06
N ARG A 339 8.18 27.06 23.78
CA ARG A 339 9.56 27.03 23.29
C ARG A 339 9.99 25.60 22.95
N LYS A 340 9.73 24.66 23.86
CA LYS A 340 9.98 23.24 23.61
C LYS A 340 9.17 22.69 22.44
N TYR A 341 7.90 23.10 22.31
CA TYR A 341 7.09 22.72 21.15
C TYR A 341 7.75 23.15 19.83
N TYR A 342 8.28 24.37 19.73
CA TYR A 342 9.06 24.78 18.56
C TYR A 342 10.30 23.92 18.33
N GLU A 343 11.06 23.61 19.39
CA GLU A 343 12.22 22.70 19.32
C GLU A 343 11.84 21.29 18.87
N ASP A 344 10.60 20.85 19.13
CA ASP A 344 10.09 19.53 18.74
C ASP A 344 9.54 19.51 17.30
N VAL A 345 8.87 20.58 16.84
CA VAL A 345 8.14 20.58 15.54
C VAL A 345 8.82 21.34 14.40
N VAL A 346 9.74 22.26 14.69
CA VAL A 346 10.40 23.11 13.68
C VAL A 346 11.81 22.61 13.40
N LEU A 347 12.07 22.19 12.16
CA LEU A 347 13.36 21.61 11.75
C LEU A 347 14.55 22.52 12.09
N MET A 348 14.47 23.82 11.84
CA MET A 348 15.59 24.75 12.09
C MET A 348 15.89 24.97 13.59
N GLU A 349 14.94 24.67 14.48
CA GLU A 349 15.08 24.80 15.94
C GLU A 349 15.48 23.49 16.61
N GLN A 350 15.38 22.36 15.88
CA GLN A 350 15.72 21.05 16.39
C GLN A 350 17.22 20.91 16.65
N LYS A 351 17.54 20.13 17.68
CA LYS A 351 18.89 19.63 17.92
C LYS A 351 19.20 18.53 16.92
N PHE A 352 20.29 18.69 16.20
CA PHE A 352 20.74 17.77 15.18
C PHE A 352 21.24 16.47 15.81
N ILE A 353 20.74 15.35 15.33
CA ILE A 353 20.95 14.02 15.93
C ILE A 353 22.42 13.59 15.87
N MET A 354 23.20 14.10 14.91
CA MET A 354 24.57 13.66 14.69
C MET A 354 25.61 14.38 15.56
N ASN A 355 25.35 15.63 15.96
CA ASN A 355 26.36 16.46 16.61
C ASN A 355 25.83 17.38 17.73
N ASP A 356 24.59 17.18 18.21
CA ASP A 356 23.93 17.94 19.28
C ASP A 356 23.83 19.47 19.05
N LEU A 357 24.34 19.98 17.92
CA LEU A 357 24.20 21.38 17.50
C LEU A 357 22.78 21.62 16.97
N ASN A 358 22.32 22.87 16.91
CA ASN A 358 21.04 23.16 16.27
C ASN A 358 21.17 22.99 14.75
N VAL A 359 20.12 22.50 14.09
CA VAL A 359 20.10 22.32 12.63
C VAL A 359 20.45 23.63 11.90
N LYS A 360 19.99 24.77 12.40
CA LYS A 360 20.39 26.09 11.89
C LYS A 360 21.92 26.28 11.87
N THR A 361 22.59 25.98 12.97
CA THR A 361 24.05 26.13 13.06
C THR A 361 24.79 25.14 12.16
N VAL A 362 24.23 23.94 11.93
CA VAL A 362 24.78 22.98 10.98
C VAL A 362 24.71 23.52 9.55
N LEU A 363 23.59 24.18 9.19
CA LEU A 363 23.41 24.80 7.87
C LEU A 363 24.32 26.03 7.68
N ASP A 364 24.52 26.82 8.73
CA ASP A 364 25.45 27.97 8.72
C ASP A 364 26.91 27.50 8.51
N ASN A 365 27.33 26.45 9.22
CA ASN A 365 28.66 25.84 9.05
C ASN A 365 28.84 25.27 7.63
N LEU A 366 27.81 24.60 7.11
CA LEU A 366 27.82 24.10 5.74
C LEU A 366 27.97 25.24 4.72
N SER A 367 27.29 26.37 4.95
CA SER A 367 27.40 27.55 4.08
C SER A 367 28.83 28.12 4.08
N GLN A 368 29.52 28.08 5.22
CA GLN A 368 30.93 28.47 5.31
C GLN A 368 31.86 27.48 4.60
N GLU A 369 31.63 26.17 4.73
CA GLU A 369 32.42 25.11 4.07
C GLU A 369 32.26 25.15 2.54
N VAL A 370 31.04 25.41 2.06
CA VAL A 370 30.73 25.53 0.61
C VAL A 370 31.16 26.89 0.06
N GLY A 371 31.29 27.92 0.89
CA GLY A 371 31.60 29.29 0.49
C GLY A 371 30.42 30.04 -0.15
N SER A 372 29.19 29.54 0.05
CA SER A 372 27.95 30.12 -0.50
C SER A 372 26.79 29.84 0.44
N LEU A 373 25.77 30.69 0.42
CA LEU A 373 24.60 30.51 1.28
C LEU A 373 23.82 29.26 0.88
N VAL A 374 23.69 28.31 1.83
CA VAL A 374 22.91 27.09 1.65
C VAL A 374 21.60 27.21 2.43
N LYS A 375 20.49 26.94 1.76
CA LYS A 375 19.14 26.96 2.32
C LYS A 375 18.49 25.61 2.16
N ILE A 376 17.60 25.24 3.09
CA ILE A 376 16.71 24.10 2.89
C ILE A 376 15.52 24.60 2.08
N GLY A 377 15.31 24.06 0.88
CA GLY A 377 14.17 24.43 0.03
C GLY A 377 12.89 23.74 0.47
N SER A 378 12.92 22.42 0.62
CA SER A 378 11.77 21.61 1.02
C SER A 378 12.24 20.32 1.68
N PHE A 379 11.44 19.76 2.57
CA PHE A 379 11.68 18.44 3.12
C PHE A 379 10.36 17.72 3.32
N PHE A 380 10.41 16.40 3.33
CA PHE A 380 9.28 15.58 3.78
C PHE A 380 9.75 14.23 4.30
N LYS A 381 8.89 13.64 5.13
CA LYS A 381 8.99 12.26 5.60
C LYS A 381 7.82 11.47 5.03
N MET A 382 8.08 10.23 4.63
CA MET A 382 7.04 9.28 4.28
C MET A 382 7.26 7.97 5.02
N GLU A 383 6.17 7.38 5.52
CA GLU A 383 6.18 6.08 6.22
C GLU A 383 5.10 5.17 5.66
N VAL A 384 5.43 3.90 5.46
CA VAL A 384 4.48 2.89 4.95
C VAL A 384 3.28 2.78 5.87
N GLY A 385 2.08 2.88 5.29
CA GLY A 385 0.82 2.69 6.00
C GLY A 385 0.41 3.86 6.90
N GLU A 386 1.17 4.97 6.90
CA GLU A 386 0.86 6.17 7.68
C GLU A 386 -0.55 6.67 7.36
N GLY A 387 -1.39 6.87 8.38
CA GLY A 387 -2.78 7.32 8.21
C GLY A 387 -3.76 6.24 7.73
N ILE A 388 -3.33 4.98 7.56
CA ILE A 388 -4.24 3.85 7.32
C ILE A 388 -4.56 3.19 8.66
N GLN A 389 -5.85 3.17 9.01
CA GLN A 389 -6.28 2.49 10.22
C GLN A 389 -6.09 0.99 10.05
N ARG A 390 -5.13 0.40 10.79
CA ARG A 390 -5.00 -1.05 10.85
C ARG A 390 -6.27 -1.61 11.46
N LYS A 391 -7.06 -2.36 10.68
CA LYS A 391 -8.06 -3.26 11.27
C LYS A 391 -7.29 -4.23 12.14
N ALA A 392 -7.30 -4.03 13.46
CA ALA A 392 -6.71 -4.98 14.40
C ALA A 392 -7.22 -6.37 14.01
N LEU A 393 -6.30 -7.23 13.56
CA LEU A 393 -6.66 -8.59 13.19
C LEU A 393 -7.36 -9.20 14.41
N ARG A 394 -8.57 -9.72 14.19
CA ARG A 394 -9.33 -10.50 15.18
C ARG A 394 -8.64 -11.84 15.50
N THR A 395 -7.32 -11.88 15.64
CA THR A 395 -6.54 -13.05 16.07
C THR A 395 -6.94 -13.47 17.48
N ALA A 396 -7.30 -12.53 18.35
CA ALA A 396 -7.89 -12.86 19.65
C ALA A 396 -9.18 -13.69 19.50
N ARG A 397 -10.03 -13.38 18.50
CA ARG A 397 -11.34 -14.03 18.31
C ARG A 397 -11.26 -15.47 17.76
N ARG A 398 -10.07 -15.92 17.33
CA ARG A 398 -9.83 -17.26 16.77
C ARG A 398 -8.93 -18.16 17.63
N ALA A 399 -8.37 -17.68 18.72
CA ALA A 399 -7.69 -18.55 19.67
C ALA A 399 -8.72 -19.54 20.27
N PRO A 400 -8.48 -20.87 20.19
CA PRO A 400 -9.38 -21.84 20.78
C PRO A 400 -9.55 -21.53 22.28
N PRO A 401 -10.74 -21.77 22.88
CA PRO A 401 -11.03 -21.45 24.28
C PRO A 401 -9.96 -21.98 25.25
N HIS A 402 -9.36 -23.14 24.92
CA HIS A 402 -8.30 -23.78 25.70
C HIS A 402 -7.01 -22.94 25.80
N ALA A 403 -6.59 -22.32 24.68
CA ALA A 403 -5.37 -21.49 24.63
C ALA A 403 -5.51 -20.18 25.42
N ARG A 404 -6.73 -19.64 25.53
CA ARG A 404 -7.01 -18.46 26.36
C ARG A 404 -6.96 -18.80 27.85
N GLY A 405 -7.40 -20.00 28.23
CA GLY A 405 -7.33 -20.51 29.59
C GLY A 405 -5.89 -20.71 30.05
N GLU A 406 -5.05 -21.29 29.20
CA GLU A 406 -3.61 -21.46 29.46
C GLU A 406 -2.90 -20.12 29.63
N LEU A 407 -3.12 -19.16 28.72
CA LEU A 407 -2.51 -17.84 28.80
C LEU A 407 -2.88 -17.12 30.12
N ARG A 408 -4.13 -17.23 30.57
CA ARG A 408 -4.58 -16.69 31.87
C ARG A 408 -3.88 -17.36 33.06
N ARG A 409 -3.65 -18.68 33.00
CA ARG A 409 -2.91 -19.40 34.06
C ARG A 409 -1.45 -18.97 34.09
N THR A 410 -0.79 -18.87 32.94
CA THR A 410 0.62 -18.44 32.83
C THR A 410 0.82 -17.04 33.40
N ILE A 411 -0.02 -16.08 33.00
CA ILE A 411 0.03 -14.70 33.52
C ILE A 411 -0.18 -14.67 35.04
N ARG A 412 -1.14 -15.46 35.56
CA ARG A 412 -1.42 -15.53 37.00
C ARG A 412 -0.25 -16.12 37.78
N GLN A 413 0.40 -17.14 37.22
CA GLN A 413 1.56 -17.79 37.82
C GLN A 413 2.81 -16.89 37.79
N GLU A 414 3.03 -16.14 36.72
CA GLU A 414 4.07 -15.11 36.67
C GLU A 414 3.83 -13.98 37.67
N MET A 415 2.58 -13.57 37.89
CA MET A 415 2.27 -12.59 38.94
C MET A 415 2.52 -13.13 40.35
N GLU A 416 2.17 -14.39 40.62
CA GLU A 416 2.41 -15.02 41.93
C GLU A 416 3.92 -15.20 42.19
N ASN A 417 4.68 -15.64 41.19
CA ASN A 417 6.14 -15.83 41.28
C ASN A 417 6.88 -14.50 41.54
N ASN A 418 6.35 -13.38 41.06
CA ASN A 418 6.95 -12.06 41.23
C ASN A 418 6.46 -11.31 42.48
N LYS A 419 5.54 -11.88 43.27
CA LYS A 419 4.94 -11.25 44.45
C LYS A 419 5.94 -10.95 45.58
N ASN A 420 7.06 -11.70 45.62
CA ASN A 420 8.12 -11.56 46.62
C ASN A 420 9.40 -10.90 46.07
N CYS A 421 9.40 -10.37 44.84
CA CYS A 421 10.56 -9.69 44.29
C CYS A 421 10.70 -8.28 44.89
N ASN A 422 11.91 -7.85 45.25
CA ASN A 422 12.12 -6.58 45.98
C ASN A 422 12.07 -5.33 45.06
N ASP A 423 12.03 -5.53 43.73
CA ASP A 423 11.99 -4.46 42.73
C ASP A 423 10.57 -3.92 42.53
N LYS A 424 10.17 -2.99 43.39
CA LYS A 424 8.87 -2.27 43.34
C LYS A 424 8.56 -1.58 42.01
N GLN A 425 9.55 -1.29 41.16
CA GLN A 425 9.37 -0.68 39.84
C GLN A 425 9.09 -1.73 38.75
N ARG A 426 9.82 -2.86 38.76
CA ARG A 426 9.61 -3.97 37.83
C ARG A 426 8.28 -4.68 38.08
N ILE A 427 7.89 -4.83 39.34
CA ILE A 427 6.57 -5.35 39.72
C ILE A 427 5.45 -4.41 39.25
N ARG A 428 5.60 -3.09 39.41
CA ARG A 428 4.58 -2.13 38.94
C ARG A 428 4.42 -2.16 37.42
N PHE A 429 5.52 -2.24 36.68
CA PHE A 429 5.51 -2.34 35.23
C PHE A 429 4.82 -3.62 34.76
N LEU A 430 5.23 -4.79 35.28
CA LEU A 430 4.64 -6.09 34.93
C LEU A 430 3.19 -6.23 35.38
N MET A 431 2.83 -5.68 36.56
CA MET A 431 1.45 -5.63 37.03
C MET A 431 0.60 -4.70 36.15
N SER A 432 1.13 -3.54 35.73
CA SER A 432 0.41 -2.61 34.84
C SER A 432 0.17 -3.23 33.46
N GLU A 433 1.17 -3.90 32.90
CA GLU A 433 1.07 -4.55 31.60
C GLU A 433 0.16 -5.80 31.67
N GLY A 434 0.24 -6.58 32.76
CA GLY A 434 -0.66 -7.70 33.03
C GLY A 434 -2.11 -7.27 33.26
N LEU A 435 -2.33 -6.17 34.01
CA LEU A 435 -3.66 -5.59 34.23
C LEU A 435 -4.24 -4.97 32.97
N GLU A 436 -3.44 -4.31 32.13
CA GLU A 436 -3.90 -3.83 30.82
C GLU A 436 -4.27 -4.97 29.89
N ARG A 437 -3.48 -6.05 29.86
CA ARG A 437 -3.83 -7.27 29.10
C ARG A 437 -5.10 -7.95 29.62
N LEU A 438 -5.35 -7.93 30.93
CA LEU A 438 -6.58 -8.44 31.54
C LEU A 438 -7.79 -7.52 31.34
N LYS A 439 -7.61 -6.20 31.43
CA LYS A 439 -8.64 -5.21 31.12
C LYS A 439 -9.05 -5.28 29.66
N GLY A 440 -8.09 -5.37 28.74
CA GLY A 440 -8.39 -5.59 27.32
C GLY A 440 -9.13 -6.91 27.08
N LEU A 441 -8.88 -7.95 27.89
CA LEU A 441 -9.65 -9.21 27.85
C LEU A 441 -11.06 -9.10 28.42
N ASN A 442 -11.29 -8.28 29.46
CA ASN A 442 -12.60 -8.06 30.05
C ASN A 442 -13.46 -7.06 29.26
N GLU A 443 -12.88 -6.00 28.72
CA GLU A 443 -13.54 -5.09 27.77
C GLU A 443 -13.96 -5.83 26.49
N LEU A 444 -13.19 -6.84 26.07
CA LEU A 444 -13.57 -7.76 24.99
C LEU A 444 -14.68 -8.77 25.36
N LEU A 445 -14.96 -8.98 26.65
CA LEU A 445 -16.08 -9.78 27.15
C LEU A 445 -17.35 -8.91 27.32
N ASP A 446 -17.21 -7.68 27.81
CA ASP A 446 -18.33 -6.73 27.94
C ASP A 446 -18.87 -6.29 26.56
N MET A 447 -17.99 -6.22 25.55
CA MET A 447 -18.37 -6.03 24.15
C MET A 447 -19.05 -7.25 23.50
N GLN A 448 -19.16 -8.39 24.20
CA GLN A 448 -19.96 -9.55 23.81
C GLN A 448 -21.35 -9.56 24.44
N GLY A 449 -21.77 -8.44 25.07
CA GLY A 449 -23.12 -8.28 25.60
C GLY A 449 -24.20 -8.58 24.56
N HIS A 450 -24.78 -9.77 24.67
CA HIS A 450 -26.21 -10.00 24.56
C HIS A 450 -26.58 -10.99 25.68
N PRO A 451 -27.79 -10.86 26.25
CA PRO A 451 -28.12 -11.16 27.65
C PRO A 451 -27.67 -12.51 28.19
#